data_AF-A0A527ZVM4-F1
#
_entry.id   AF-A0A527ZVM4-F1
#
_cell.length_a   1.000
_cell.length_b   1.000
_cell.length_c   1.000
_cell.angle_alpha   90.00
_cell.angle_beta   90.00
_cell.angle_gamma   90.00
#
_symmetry.space_group_name_H-M   'P 1'
#
loop_
_entity.id
_entity.type
_entity.pdbx_description
1 polymer ?
#
loop_
_entity_poly.entity_id
_entity_poly.type
_entity_poly.pdbx_seq_one_letter_code
_entity_poly.pdbx_strand_id
1 'polypeptide(L)'
;MFVSQNTTPFLAETFPYQDKHCVKYCVAVIRATFDVDADGNCTPSKEQSPFVYADTHYGDPEATSIRVETDFAPVKPKCEVLLDAMAVAPKGRQAEAIEVRLVGPGLDKRAVVTGQRRWFKGGLGIQASRPTPFISMPLAWHLAFGGTDRT
;
A
#
# COMPACT_ATOMS: atom_id res chain seq x y z
N MET A 1 -8.26 22.08 19.16
CA MET A 1 -7.34 22.80 18.25
C MET A 1 -7.84 22.54 16.85
N PHE A 2 -7.97 23.55 16.01
CA PHE A 2 -8.46 23.41 14.64
C PHE A 2 -7.64 24.29 13.70
N VAL A 3 -7.58 23.92 12.43
CA VAL A 3 -6.93 24.72 11.40
C VAL A 3 -7.81 25.95 11.12
N SER A 4 -7.36 27.13 11.55
CA SER A 4 -8.12 28.38 11.40
C SER A 4 -8.01 28.99 9.99
N GLN A 5 -6.93 28.68 9.27
CA GLN A 5 -6.70 29.10 7.89
C GLN A 5 -5.83 28.07 7.18
N ASN A 6 -6.24 27.64 5.99
CA ASN A 6 -5.44 26.79 5.10
C ASN A 6 -5.37 27.48 3.72
N THR A 7 -4.18 27.89 3.32
CA THR A 7 -3.92 28.56 2.04
C THR A 7 -3.44 27.61 0.95
N THR A 8 -3.37 26.31 1.25
CA THR A 8 -2.98 25.25 0.30
C THR A 8 -4.22 24.61 -0.33
N PRO A 9 -4.09 23.94 -1.49
CA PRO A 9 -5.17 23.15 -2.07
C PRO A 9 -5.38 21.79 -1.37
N PHE A 10 -4.61 21.47 -0.32
CA PHE A 10 -4.60 20.16 0.32
C PHE A 10 -5.47 20.13 1.57
N LEU A 11 -5.89 18.93 1.98
CA LEU A 11 -6.61 18.76 3.24
C LEU A 11 -5.65 18.91 4.41
N ALA A 12 -6.08 19.61 5.45
CA ALA A 12 -5.30 19.80 6.67
C ALA A 12 -6.22 19.68 7.91
N GLU A 13 -5.81 18.88 8.87
CA GLU A 13 -6.49 18.71 10.15
C GLU A 13 -5.47 18.63 11.29
N THR A 14 -5.92 18.81 12.54
CA THR A 14 -5.09 18.61 13.73
C THR A 14 -5.76 17.66 14.70
N PHE A 15 -4.99 16.81 15.37
CA PHE A 15 -5.48 15.98 16.46
C PHE A 15 -4.57 16.07 17.70
N PRO A 16 -5.13 15.93 18.91
CA PRO A 16 -4.33 15.90 20.12
C PRO A 16 -3.65 14.53 20.29
N TYR A 17 -2.40 14.55 20.72
CA TYR A 17 -1.65 13.36 21.12
C TYR A 17 -1.00 13.60 22.48
N GLN A 18 -0.88 12.55 23.29
CA GLN A 18 -0.12 12.59 24.54
C GLN A 18 0.88 11.44 24.55
N ASP A 19 2.15 11.75 24.83
CA ASP A 19 3.18 10.72 24.93
C ASP A 19 3.20 10.05 26.32
N LYS A 20 4.07 9.05 26.46
CA LYS A 20 4.27 8.29 27.72
C LYS A 20 4.78 9.13 28.89
N HIS A 21 5.25 10.36 28.66
CA HIS A 21 5.71 11.30 29.68
C HIS A 21 4.64 12.37 30.01
N CYS A 22 3.42 12.17 29.53
CA CYS A 22 2.30 13.08 29.68
C CYS A 22 2.46 14.42 28.95
N VAL A 23 3.46 14.56 28.07
CA VAL A 23 3.62 15.75 27.22
C VAL A 23 2.52 15.73 26.17
N LYS A 24 1.83 16.86 26.02
CA LYS A 24 0.72 17.02 25.07
C LYS A 24 1.21 17.68 23.80
N TYR A 25 0.85 17.09 22.67
CA TYR A 25 1.17 17.56 21.34
C TYR A 25 -0.12 17.89 20.58
N CYS A 26 -0.04 18.91 19.74
CA CYS A 26 -0.98 19.09 18.65
C CYS A 26 -0.29 18.60 17.38
N VAL A 27 -0.77 17.51 16.81
CA VAL A 27 -0.21 16.95 15.58
C VAL A 27 -1.01 17.49 14.41
N ALA A 28 -0.31 18.09 13.44
CA ALA A 28 -0.91 18.51 12.18
C ALA A 28 -0.77 17.39 11.15
N VAL A 29 -1.87 17.09 10.46
CA VAL A 29 -1.94 16.08 9.40
C VAL A 29 -2.33 16.77 8.12
N ILE A 30 -1.55 16.55 7.06
CA ILE A 30 -1.81 17.08 5.73
C ILE A 30 -1.97 15.90 4.79
N ARG A 31 -3.05 15.87 4.02
CA ARG A 31 -3.26 14.90 2.95
C ARG A 31 -3.32 15.60 1.61
N ALA A 32 -2.44 15.17 0.71
CA ALA A 32 -2.33 15.67 -0.65
C ALA A 32 -2.45 14.51 -1.64
N THR A 33 -3.39 14.63 -2.57
CA THR A 33 -3.59 13.67 -3.67
C THR A 33 -3.02 14.27 -4.95
N PHE A 34 -2.27 13.46 -5.68
CA PHE A 34 -1.66 13.80 -6.96
C PHE A 34 -2.09 12.79 -8.03
N ASP A 35 -2.38 13.29 -9.23
CA ASP A 35 -2.48 12.46 -10.42
C ASP A 35 -1.07 12.25 -10.99
N VAL A 36 -0.77 11.03 -11.44
CA VAL A 36 0.51 10.66 -12.02
C VAL A 36 0.31 10.28 -13.49
N ASP A 37 1.02 10.94 -14.40
CA ASP A 37 0.95 10.65 -15.83
C ASP A 37 1.82 9.44 -16.22
N ALA A 38 1.79 9.07 -17.51
CA ALA A 38 2.54 7.93 -18.03
C ALA A 38 4.07 8.11 -17.98
N ASP A 39 4.55 9.36 -17.92
CA ASP A 39 5.96 9.70 -17.80
C ASP A 39 6.41 9.78 -16.33
N GLY A 40 5.47 9.65 -15.39
CA GLY A 40 5.70 9.70 -13.95
C GLY A 40 5.67 11.10 -13.37
N ASN A 41 5.19 12.11 -14.11
CA ASN A 41 5.02 13.45 -13.56
C ASN A 41 3.79 13.50 -12.65
N CYS A 42 3.95 14.16 -11.50
CA CYS A 42 2.87 14.32 -10.52
C CYS A 42 2.28 15.74 -10.61
N THR A 43 0.96 15.83 -10.68
CA THR A 43 0.22 17.10 -10.57
C THR A 43 -0.82 17.02 -9.47
N PRO A 44 -1.03 18.07 -8.64
CA PRO A 44 -2.10 18.05 -7.64
C PRO A 44 -3.44 17.70 -8.29
N SER A 45 -4.11 16.67 -7.76
CA SER A 45 -5.37 16.22 -8.33
C SER A 45 -6.47 17.27 -8.11
N LYS A 46 -7.37 17.41 -9.08
CA LYS A 46 -8.53 18.32 -8.96
C LYS A 46 -9.44 17.91 -7.81
N GLU A 47 -9.50 16.61 -7.51
CA GLU A 47 -10.26 16.05 -6.42
C GLU A 47 -9.29 15.48 -5.38
N GLN A 48 -9.30 16.05 -4.18
CA GLN A 48 -8.49 15.57 -3.07
C GLN A 48 -9.20 14.41 -2.38
N SER A 49 -8.47 13.32 -2.13
CA SER A 49 -9.01 12.18 -1.41
C SER A 49 -9.25 12.56 0.06
N PRO A 50 -10.38 12.14 0.67
CA PRO A 50 -10.66 12.46 2.06
C PRO A 50 -9.65 11.82 3.01
N PHE A 51 -9.58 12.34 4.24
CA PHE A 51 -8.82 11.70 5.31
C PHE A 51 -9.35 10.28 5.60
N VAL A 52 -8.42 9.37 5.90
CA VAL A 52 -8.70 8.03 6.39
C VAL A 52 -8.56 8.08 7.92
N TYR A 53 -9.70 7.97 8.61
CA TYR A 53 -9.76 8.07 10.07
C TYR A 53 -9.47 6.75 10.77
N ALA A 54 -9.66 5.63 10.09
CA ALA A 54 -9.41 4.28 10.59
C ALA A 54 -8.90 3.39 9.46
N ASP A 55 -8.11 2.38 9.80
CA ASP A 55 -7.53 1.45 8.84
C ASP A 55 -8.62 0.80 7.98
N THR A 56 -8.43 0.87 6.67
CA THR A 56 -9.30 0.22 5.67
C THR A 56 -8.66 -1.08 5.22
N HIS A 57 -9.48 -2.07 4.86
CA HIS A 57 -9.03 -3.38 4.43
C HIS A 57 -9.50 -3.66 2.99
N TYR A 58 -8.85 -4.60 2.30
CA TYR A 58 -9.27 -5.00 0.94
C TYR A 58 -10.65 -5.67 0.91
N GLY A 59 -11.07 -6.23 2.04
CA GLY A 59 -12.39 -6.81 2.25
C GLY A 59 -12.59 -7.04 3.73
N ASP A 60 -12.94 -8.28 4.09
CA ASP A 60 -13.07 -8.69 5.50
C ASP A 60 -11.72 -8.55 6.24
N PRO A 61 -11.66 -7.77 7.34
CA PRO A 61 -10.45 -7.58 8.14
C PRO A 61 -9.86 -8.85 8.75
N GLU A 62 -10.66 -9.90 8.99
CA GLU A 62 -10.14 -11.18 9.49
C GLU A 62 -9.36 -11.95 8.42
N ALA A 63 -9.63 -11.62 7.16
CA ALA A 63 -9.25 -12.38 5.99
C ALA A 63 -8.27 -11.65 5.08
N THR A 64 -8.22 -10.33 5.15
CA THR A 64 -7.47 -9.48 4.22
C THR A 64 -6.57 -8.51 4.96
N SER A 65 -5.46 -8.15 4.33
CA SER A 65 -4.57 -7.13 4.89
C SER A 65 -5.21 -5.75 4.87
N ILE A 66 -4.68 -4.85 5.71
CA ILE A 66 -4.89 -3.42 5.58
C ILE A 66 -4.54 -2.99 4.15
N ARG A 67 -5.38 -2.11 3.60
CA ARG A 67 -5.25 -1.48 2.30
C ARG A 67 -4.72 -0.05 2.44
N VAL A 68 -5.31 0.73 3.34
CA VAL A 68 -4.86 2.09 3.68
C VAL A 68 -4.96 2.27 5.19
N GLU A 69 -3.87 2.67 5.82
CA GLU A 69 -3.79 3.00 7.24
C GLU A 69 -4.40 4.37 7.55
N THR A 70 -4.71 4.62 8.82
CA THR A 70 -5.14 5.94 9.29
C THR A 70 -4.09 7.03 9.02
N ASP A 71 -4.56 8.21 8.61
CA ASP A 71 -3.70 9.38 8.40
C ASP A 71 -3.22 9.98 9.73
N PHE A 72 -3.90 9.66 10.84
CA PHE A 72 -3.71 10.27 12.16
C PHE A 72 -2.65 9.55 13.01
N ALA A 73 -1.48 9.31 12.43
CA ALA A 73 -0.33 8.74 13.13
C ALA A 73 0.38 9.82 13.97
N PRO A 74 0.58 9.62 15.28
CA PRO A 74 1.22 10.63 16.14
C PRO A 74 2.65 10.99 15.76
N VAL A 75 3.41 9.99 15.28
CA VAL A 75 4.82 10.11 14.94
C VAL A 75 5.11 9.25 13.71
N LYS A 76 5.65 9.87 12.65
CA LYS A 76 6.22 9.17 11.48
C LYS A 76 7.70 9.54 11.37
N PRO A 77 8.64 8.72 11.89
CA PRO A 77 10.04 9.10 11.99
C PRO A 77 10.77 9.08 10.63
N LYS A 78 10.19 8.43 9.63
CA LYS A 78 10.74 8.28 8.28
C LYS A 78 9.62 8.38 7.25
N CYS A 79 9.99 8.70 6.01
CA CYS A 79 9.10 8.58 4.87
C CYS A 79 8.90 7.10 4.52
N GLU A 80 7.67 6.74 4.20
CA GLU A 80 7.27 5.40 3.80
C GLU A 80 6.55 5.47 2.46
N VAL A 81 6.76 4.47 1.61
CA VAL A 81 6.08 4.35 0.32
C VAL A 81 5.28 3.06 0.34
N LEU A 82 3.96 3.21 0.44
CA LEU A 82 3.01 2.10 0.38
C LEU A 82 2.38 2.06 -1.01
N LEU A 83 2.16 0.85 -1.53
CA LEU A 83 1.58 0.63 -2.85
C LEU A 83 0.24 -0.10 -2.71
N ASP A 84 -0.82 0.51 -3.24
CA ASP A 84 -2.07 -0.18 -3.58
C ASP A 84 -2.16 -0.24 -5.11
N ALA A 85 -1.73 -1.36 -5.69
CA ALA A 85 -1.52 -1.47 -7.13
C ALA A 85 -1.78 -2.88 -7.67
N MET A 86 -1.92 -2.98 -9.00
CA MET A 86 -2.03 -4.24 -9.73
C MET A 86 -0.79 -4.44 -10.60
N ALA A 87 -0.17 -5.61 -10.51
CA ALA A 87 0.83 -6.07 -11.47
C ALA A 87 0.12 -6.62 -12.71
N VAL A 88 0.38 -6.06 -13.90
CA VAL A 88 -0.30 -6.42 -15.14
C VAL A 88 0.68 -7.04 -16.13
N ALA A 89 0.34 -8.22 -16.64
CA ALA A 89 1.16 -8.94 -17.59
C ALA A 89 1.22 -8.20 -18.95
N PRO A 90 2.40 -8.10 -19.59
CA PRO A 90 2.56 -7.35 -20.83
C PRO A 90 1.68 -7.87 -21.97
N LYS A 91 1.16 -6.94 -22.78
CA LYS A 91 0.38 -7.25 -24.00
C LYS A 91 -0.86 -8.12 -23.74
N GLY A 92 -1.39 -8.12 -22.51
CA GLY A 92 -2.56 -8.90 -22.13
C GLY A 92 -2.37 -10.42 -22.20
N ARG A 93 -1.12 -10.90 -22.26
CA ARG A 93 -0.82 -12.34 -22.31
C ARG A 93 -0.61 -12.87 -20.90
N GLN A 94 -1.22 -14.01 -20.60
CA GLN A 94 -1.01 -14.67 -19.31
C GLN A 94 0.47 -15.01 -19.10
N ALA A 95 0.96 -14.75 -17.88
CA ALA A 95 2.31 -15.08 -17.46
C ALA A 95 2.27 -15.79 -16.10
N GLU A 96 3.20 -16.74 -15.87
CA GLU A 96 3.37 -17.39 -14.57
C GLU A 96 4.09 -16.49 -13.56
N ALA A 97 4.94 -15.60 -14.06
CA ALA A 97 5.63 -14.60 -13.26
C ALA A 97 5.99 -13.37 -14.12
N ILE A 98 6.01 -12.19 -13.50
CA ILE A 98 6.50 -10.95 -14.11
C ILE A 98 7.39 -10.17 -13.13
N GLU A 99 8.39 -9.47 -13.64
CA GLU A 99 9.13 -8.47 -12.86
C GLU A 99 8.38 -7.14 -12.89
N VAL A 100 8.22 -6.52 -11.73
CA VAL A 100 7.71 -5.15 -11.58
C VAL A 100 8.77 -4.29 -10.90
N ARG A 101 8.73 -2.98 -11.15
CA ARG A 101 9.70 -2.02 -10.62
C ARG A 101 8.99 -0.73 -10.20
N LEU A 102 9.34 -0.23 -9.03
CA LEU A 102 9.00 1.11 -8.55
C LEU A 102 10.25 1.97 -8.54
N VAL A 103 10.18 3.13 -9.20
CA VAL A 103 11.30 4.07 -9.34
C VAL A 103 10.86 5.46 -8.88
N GLY A 104 11.75 6.13 -8.15
CA GLY A 104 11.59 7.52 -7.74
C GLY A 104 12.88 8.09 -7.15
N PRO A 105 12.86 9.33 -6.62
CA PRO A 105 14.03 9.92 -5.97
C PRO A 105 14.54 9.06 -4.81
N GLY A 106 15.75 8.51 -4.93
CA GLY A 106 16.35 7.63 -3.93
C GLY A 106 15.69 6.25 -3.80
N LEU A 107 14.81 5.87 -4.74
CA LEU A 107 14.06 4.63 -4.72
C LEU A 107 14.19 3.88 -6.05
N ASP A 108 14.74 2.67 -5.99
CA ASP A 108 14.69 1.69 -7.09
C ASP A 108 14.45 0.32 -6.46
N LYS A 109 13.20 -0.14 -6.52
CA LYS A 109 12.79 -1.42 -5.94
C LYS A 109 12.18 -2.29 -7.03
N ARG A 110 12.60 -3.55 -7.07
CA ARG A 110 12.11 -4.56 -7.99
C ARG A 110 11.53 -5.72 -7.20
N ALA A 111 10.50 -6.33 -7.76
CA ALA A 111 9.89 -7.54 -7.22
C ALA A 111 9.48 -8.46 -8.37
N VAL A 112 9.52 -9.77 -8.11
CA VAL A 112 8.94 -10.76 -9.01
C VAL A 112 7.57 -11.13 -8.46
N VAL A 113 6.53 -10.87 -9.25
CA VAL A 113 5.15 -11.23 -8.95
C VAL A 113 4.89 -12.57 -9.60
N THR A 114 4.67 -13.60 -8.79
CA THR A 114 4.33 -14.95 -9.27
C THR A 114 2.84 -15.20 -9.16
N GLY A 115 2.29 -16.00 -10.08
CA GLY A 115 0.96 -16.57 -9.97
C GLY A 115 0.74 -17.33 -8.67
N GLN A 116 -0.52 -17.58 -8.32
CA GLN A 116 -0.88 -18.34 -7.13
C GLN A 116 -0.21 -19.72 -7.14
N ARG A 117 0.33 -20.13 -6.00
CA ARG A 117 0.97 -21.44 -5.79
C ARG A 117 0.44 -22.07 -4.52
N ARG A 118 0.47 -23.39 -4.46
CA ARG A 118 0.16 -24.18 -3.26
C ARG A 118 1.41 -24.91 -2.81
N TRP A 119 1.61 -24.97 -1.49
CA TRP A 119 2.67 -25.79 -0.91
C TRP A 119 2.11 -27.17 -0.60
N PHE A 120 2.89 -28.20 -0.88
CA PHE A 120 2.50 -29.59 -0.62
C PHE A 120 3.72 -30.42 -0.26
N LYS A 121 3.50 -31.54 0.45
CA LYS A 121 4.56 -32.49 0.77
C LYS A 121 4.77 -33.43 -0.43
N GLY A 122 5.89 -33.24 -1.12
CA GLY A 122 6.37 -34.14 -2.17
C GLY A 122 7.44 -35.11 -1.68
N GLY A 123 7.96 -35.93 -2.60
CA GLY A 123 8.99 -36.94 -2.29
C GLY A 123 10.33 -36.38 -1.82
N LEU A 124 10.59 -35.09 -2.09
CA LEU A 124 11.80 -34.35 -1.68
C LEU A 124 11.54 -33.32 -0.56
N GLY A 125 10.39 -33.41 0.12
CA GLY A 125 9.99 -32.46 1.17
C GLY A 125 8.89 -31.50 0.72
N ILE A 126 8.80 -30.33 1.36
CA ILE A 126 7.78 -29.32 1.04
C ILE A 126 8.16 -28.62 -0.27
N GLN A 127 7.24 -28.64 -1.23
CA GLN A 127 7.43 -28.09 -2.58
C GLN A 127 6.27 -27.18 -2.96
N ALA A 128 6.55 -26.16 -3.77
CA ALA A 128 5.52 -25.30 -4.34
C ALA A 128 5.01 -25.89 -5.67
N SER A 129 3.72 -25.71 -5.96
CA SER A 129 3.15 -26.01 -7.27
C SER A 129 3.73 -25.09 -8.36
N ARG A 130 3.51 -25.44 -9.63
CA ARG A 130 3.69 -24.46 -10.71
C ARG A 130 2.76 -23.26 -10.46
N PRO A 131 3.20 -22.01 -10.76
CA PRO A 131 2.33 -20.84 -10.64
C PRO A 131 1.16 -20.91 -11.61
N THR A 132 -0.04 -20.57 -11.15
CA THR A 132 -1.19 -20.36 -12.04
C THR A 132 -0.96 -19.11 -12.90
N PRO A 133 -0.98 -19.18 -14.25
CA PRO A 133 -0.81 -18.00 -15.10
C PRO A 133 -1.86 -16.92 -14.85
N PHE A 134 -1.47 -15.65 -14.87
CA PHE A 134 -2.34 -14.50 -14.61
C PHE A 134 -2.19 -13.40 -15.67
N ILE A 135 -3.25 -12.61 -15.88
CA ILE A 135 -3.20 -11.35 -16.65
C ILE A 135 -2.94 -10.18 -15.72
N SER A 136 -3.55 -10.18 -14.54
CA SER A 136 -3.32 -9.18 -13.49
C SER A 136 -3.28 -9.84 -12.10
N MET A 137 -2.48 -9.28 -11.20
CA MET A 137 -2.33 -9.74 -9.82
C MET A 137 -2.25 -8.53 -8.89
N PRO A 138 -3.09 -8.42 -7.85
CA PRO A 138 -2.97 -7.35 -6.86
C PRO A 138 -1.66 -7.48 -6.07
N LEU A 139 -1.02 -6.35 -5.83
CA LEU A 139 0.10 -6.22 -4.90
C LEU A 139 -0.48 -6.00 -3.50
N ALA A 140 -0.85 -7.09 -2.83
CA ALA A 140 -1.44 -7.02 -1.49
C ALA A 140 -0.69 -7.92 -0.51
N TRP A 141 -0.57 -7.48 0.74
CA TRP A 141 0.27 -8.14 1.74
C TRP A 141 -0.20 -9.55 2.10
N HIS A 142 -1.52 -9.77 2.13
CA HIS A 142 -2.11 -11.09 2.36
C HIS A 142 -1.86 -12.12 1.24
N LEU A 143 -1.31 -11.70 0.09
CA LEU A 143 -0.90 -12.58 -1.01
C LEU A 143 0.60 -12.85 -1.03
N ALA A 144 1.38 -12.22 -0.14
CA ALA A 144 2.80 -12.49 -0.01
C ALA A 144 3.06 -13.86 0.65
N PHE A 145 4.24 -14.42 0.40
CA PHE A 145 4.67 -15.65 1.06
C PHE A 145 4.74 -15.46 2.58
N GLY A 146 4.14 -16.38 3.35
CA GLY A 146 3.99 -16.25 4.80
C GLY A 146 2.66 -15.62 5.25
N GLY A 147 1.74 -15.34 4.31
CA GLY A 147 0.34 -15.03 4.63
C GLY A 147 -0.43 -16.23 5.20
N THR A 148 -1.75 -16.08 5.33
CA THR A 148 -2.62 -17.10 5.95
C THR A 148 -2.82 -18.30 5.02
N ASP A 149 -2.44 -19.50 5.47
CA ASP A 149 -2.90 -20.75 4.87
C ASP A 149 -4.32 -21.05 5.36
N ARG A 150 -5.27 -21.22 4.44
CA ARG A 150 -6.68 -21.56 4.76
C ARG A 150 -7.00 -23.02 4.51
N THR A 151 -5.98 -23.85 4.30
CA THR A 151 -6.12 -25.28 4.05
C THR A 151 -5.45 -26.13 5.12
#